data_AF-A0A7S3WAC5-F1
#
_entry.id   AF-A0A7S3WAC5-F1
#
_cell.length_a   1.000
_cell.length_b   1.000
_cell.length_c   1.000
_cell.angle_alpha   90.00
_cell.angle_beta   90.00
_cell.angle_gamma   90.00
#
_symmetry.space_group_name_H-M   'P 1'
#
loop_
_entity.id
_entity.type
_entity.pdbx_description
1 polymer ?
#
loop_
_entity_poly.entity_id
_entity_poly.type
_entity_poly.pdbx_seq_one_letter_code
_entity_poly.pdbx_strand_id
1 'polypeptide(L)'
;ELMRRAAAAAPDGSPERRSLEDESSSLSQRTRQAEQDNATIYQDPVPSAGALPRLEPKLFVKPIRPEEGLSSAQAAYADAFPALLPAATAAAVTQFHGEVHAKLHDLSTRTTSDAEKAQKALAELELPQALEACEADKRLPARLVRAIAKAPATGGREATPRDTSRTCPRHVRPQAQATGGVGVLEELLSACTALEKEAHCVAQREETCHVYCARCVDVPPRA
;
A
#
# COMPACT_ATOMS: atom_id res chain seq x y z
N GLU A 1 -37.37 35.64 -17.38
CA GLU A 1 -38.15 34.62 -16.63
C GLU A 1 -37.41 34.02 -15.42
N LEU A 2 -36.09 33.79 -15.48
CA LEU A 2 -35.32 33.26 -14.33
C LEU A 2 -35.34 34.15 -13.07
N MET A 3 -35.28 35.49 -13.23
CA MET A 3 -35.43 36.44 -12.09
C MET A 3 -36.83 36.41 -11.44
N ARG A 4 -37.89 36.11 -12.21
CA ARG A 4 -39.26 36.00 -11.67
C ARG A 4 -39.47 34.71 -10.85
N ARG A 5 -38.71 33.64 -11.15
CA ARG A 5 -38.79 32.37 -10.40
C ARG A 5 -38.05 32.41 -9.07
N ALA A 6 -36.95 33.16 -8.96
CA ALA A 6 -36.25 33.36 -7.68
C ALA A 6 -37.09 34.17 -6.67
N ALA A 7 -37.86 35.14 -7.17
CA ALA A 7 -38.73 35.97 -6.33
C ALA A 7 -39.95 35.24 -5.75
N ALA A 8 -40.26 34.00 -6.14
CA ALA A 8 -41.41 33.25 -5.61
C ALA A 8 -41.08 32.28 -4.46
N ALA A 9 -39.80 32.08 -4.13
CA ALA A 9 -39.36 31.02 -3.21
C ALA A 9 -38.86 31.50 -1.83
N ALA A 10 -38.76 32.81 -1.59
CA ALA A 10 -38.39 33.36 -0.28
C ALA A 10 -39.64 33.74 0.55
N PRO A 11 -39.57 33.73 1.89
CA PRO A 11 -40.67 34.25 2.71
C PRO A 11 -40.88 35.76 2.46
N ASP A 12 -42.15 36.21 2.44
CA ASP A 12 -42.65 37.55 2.05
C ASP A 12 -42.19 38.75 2.90
N GLY A 13 -41.05 38.65 3.58
CA GLY A 13 -40.50 39.74 4.40
C GLY A 13 -38.99 39.70 4.58
N SER A 14 -38.25 38.98 3.74
CA SER A 14 -36.78 38.99 3.84
C SER A 14 -36.22 40.40 3.57
N PRO A 15 -35.17 40.82 4.29
CA PRO A 15 -34.55 42.14 4.09
C PRO A 15 -34.01 42.33 2.67
N GLU A 16 -33.61 41.23 2.03
CA GLU A 16 -33.16 41.19 0.64
C GLU A 16 -34.28 41.61 -0.33
N ARG A 17 -35.52 41.18 -0.11
CA ARG A 17 -36.65 41.58 -0.96
C ARG A 17 -36.98 43.06 -0.83
N ARG A 18 -36.94 43.60 0.39
CA ARG A 18 -37.13 45.04 0.61
C ARG A 18 -36.06 45.87 -0.07
N SER A 19 -34.79 45.45 0.02
CA SER A 19 -33.69 46.11 -0.70
C SER A 19 -33.89 46.09 -2.21
N LEU A 20 -34.36 44.96 -2.77
CA LEU A 20 -34.66 44.87 -4.20
C LEU A 20 -35.87 45.74 -4.61
N GLU A 21 -36.89 45.82 -3.76
CA GLU A 21 -38.05 46.71 -3.98
C GLU A 21 -37.63 48.18 -3.96
N ASP A 22 -36.81 48.58 -2.98
CA ASP A 22 -36.25 49.92 -2.87
C ASP A 22 -35.39 50.27 -4.10
N GLU A 23 -34.49 49.37 -4.52
CA GLU A 23 -33.70 49.55 -5.74
C GLU A 23 -34.57 49.63 -6.99
N SER A 24 -35.60 48.79 -7.10
CA SER A 24 -36.52 48.80 -8.24
C SER A 24 -37.34 50.09 -8.33
N SER A 25 -37.76 50.63 -7.18
CA SER A 25 -38.49 51.89 -7.11
C SER A 25 -37.59 53.07 -7.46
N SER A 26 -36.33 53.07 -6.98
CA SER A 26 -35.32 54.07 -7.31
C SER A 26 -35.00 54.07 -8.81
N LEU A 27 -34.80 52.89 -9.41
CA LEU A 27 -34.58 52.75 -10.86
C LEU A 27 -35.78 53.28 -11.65
N SER A 28 -37.00 52.93 -11.24
CA SER A 28 -38.23 53.40 -11.91
C SER A 28 -38.37 54.92 -11.87
N GLN A 29 -38.03 55.56 -10.74
CA GLN A 29 -38.05 57.01 -10.63
C GLN A 29 -37.01 57.67 -11.55
N ARG A 30 -35.79 57.14 -11.59
CA ARG A 30 -34.72 57.64 -12.49
C ARG A 30 -35.08 57.48 -13.96
N THR A 31 -35.71 56.37 -14.34
CA THR A 31 -36.18 56.15 -15.71
C THR A 31 -37.23 57.19 -16.10
N ARG A 32 -38.24 57.43 -15.26
CA ARG A 32 -39.28 58.45 -15.53
C ARG A 32 -38.69 59.85 -15.69
N GLN A 33 -37.74 60.21 -14.83
CA GLN A 33 -37.05 61.50 -14.94
C GLN A 33 -36.27 61.60 -16.25
N ALA A 34 -35.50 60.58 -16.61
CA ALA A 34 -34.75 60.55 -17.86
C ALA A 34 -35.65 60.61 -19.10
N GLU A 35 -36.81 59.94 -19.07
CA GLU A 35 -37.82 60.03 -20.13
C GLU A 35 -38.39 61.45 -20.26
N GLN A 36 -38.71 62.10 -19.13
CA GLN A 36 -39.22 63.47 -19.10
C GLN A 36 -38.19 64.48 -19.62
N ASP A 37 -36.93 64.35 -19.19
CA ASP A 37 -35.83 65.20 -19.62
C ASP A 37 -35.52 64.99 -21.11
N ASN A 38 -35.57 63.74 -21.59
CA ASN A 38 -35.39 63.45 -23.00
C ASN A 38 -36.53 64.03 -23.85
N ALA A 39 -37.78 63.94 -23.38
CA ALA A 39 -38.92 64.51 -24.09
C ALA A 39 -38.92 66.05 -24.15
N THR A 40 -38.34 66.71 -23.15
CA THR A 40 -38.39 68.19 -23.02
C THR A 40 -37.12 68.89 -23.48
N ILE A 41 -35.94 68.32 -23.20
CA ILE A 41 -34.64 68.97 -23.37
C ILE A 41 -33.84 68.35 -24.52
N TYR A 42 -33.60 67.03 -24.48
CA TYR A 42 -32.57 66.40 -25.33
C TYR A 42 -33.10 65.89 -26.67
N GLN A 43 -34.31 65.32 -26.69
CA GLN A 43 -34.98 64.75 -27.87
C GLN A 43 -34.13 63.70 -28.61
N ASP A 44 -33.30 62.96 -27.88
CA ASP A 44 -32.41 61.95 -28.44
C ASP A 44 -33.18 60.64 -28.74
N PRO A 45 -32.90 59.98 -29.89
CA PRO A 45 -33.50 58.70 -30.21
C PRO A 45 -32.94 57.59 -29.31
N VAL A 46 -33.83 56.81 -28.69
CA VAL A 46 -33.43 55.68 -27.82
C VAL A 46 -32.92 54.52 -28.68
N PRO A 47 -31.66 54.09 -28.51
CA PRO A 47 -31.11 52.99 -29.28
C PRO A 47 -31.78 51.65 -28.90
N SER A 48 -31.90 50.76 -29.88
CA SER A 48 -32.34 49.38 -29.61
C SER A 48 -31.30 48.62 -28.77
N ALA A 49 -31.74 47.63 -27.99
CA ALA A 49 -30.87 46.91 -27.05
C ALA A 49 -29.62 46.26 -27.71
N GLY A 50 -29.70 45.90 -29.00
CA GLY A 50 -28.57 45.33 -29.75
C GLY A 50 -27.56 46.35 -30.26
N ALA A 51 -27.91 47.64 -30.29
CA ALA A 51 -27.00 48.72 -30.67
C ALA A 51 -26.17 49.23 -29.48
N LEU A 52 -26.50 48.83 -28.25
CA LEU A 52 -25.73 49.17 -27.06
C LEU A 52 -24.46 48.33 -26.98
N PRO A 53 -23.31 48.92 -26.59
CA PRO A 53 -22.08 48.17 -26.38
C PRO A 53 -22.25 47.15 -25.25
N ARG A 54 -21.64 45.97 -25.41
CA ARG A 54 -21.66 44.94 -24.37
C ARG A 54 -20.89 45.43 -23.14
N LEU A 55 -21.47 45.21 -21.96
CA LEU A 55 -20.80 45.45 -20.69
C LEU A 55 -19.86 44.28 -20.40
N GLU A 56 -18.55 44.54 -20.38
CA GLU A 56 -17.55 43.52 -20.09
C GLU A 56 -17.53 43.20 -18.58
N PRO A 57 -17.79 41.94 -18.17
CA PRO A 57 -17.78 41.57 -16.77
C PRO A 57 -16.34 41.58 -16.23
N LYS A 58 -16.08 42.38 -15.20
CA LYS A 58 -14.81 42.35 -14.48
C LYS A 58 -14.91 41.36 -13.32
N LEU A 59 -14.20 40.24 -13.43
CA LEU A 59 -14.09 39.27 -12.34
C LEU A 59 -13.15 39.81 -11.26
N PHE A 60 -13.67 40.04 -10.06
CA PHE A 60 -12.88 40.52 -8.91
C PHE A 60 -12.33 39.41 -8.03
N VAL A 61 -12.72 38.16 -8.28
CA VAL A 61 -12.37 37.02 -7.44
C VAL A 61 -11.62 35.99 -8.27
N LYS A 62 -10.47 35.54 -7.76
CA LYS A 62 -9.73 34.41 -8.30
C LYS A 62 -10.18 33.13 -7.57
N PRO A 63 -10.41 32.01 -8.28
CA PRO A 63 -10.61 30.73 -7.63
C PRO A 63 -9.40 30.38 -6.77
N ILE A 64 -9.63 30.07 -5.50
CA ILE A 64 -8.58 29.64 -4.58
C ILE A 64 -8.38 28.13 -4.79
N ARG A 65 -7.13 27.70 -4.97
CA ARG A 65 -6.82 26.27 -5.03
C ARG A 65 -6.97 25.66 -3.63
N PRO A 66 -7.52 24.44 -3.49
CA PRO A 66 -7.74 23.82 -2.18
C PRO A 66 -6.48 23.80 -1.31
N GLU A 67 -5.33 23.55 -1.93
CA GLU A 67 -3.99 23.51 -1.32
C GLU A 67 -3.62 24.82 -0.57
N GLU A 68 -4.09 25.98 -1.05
CA GLU A 68 -3.64 27.30 -0.59
C GLU A 68 -4.50 27.85 0.57
N GLY A 69 -5.73 27.35 0.73
CA GLY A 69 -6.69 27.82 1.73
C GLY A 69 -6.59 27.13 3.09
N LEU A 70 -5.82 26.05 3.20
CA LEU A 70 -5.81 25.16 4.36
C LEU A 70 -4.60 25.38 5.29
N SER A 71 -3.65 26.24 4.89
CA SER A 71 -2.34 26.40 5.53
C SER A 71 -2.36 26.76 7.01
N SER A 72 -3.39 27.42 7.55
CA SER A 72 -3.42 27.84 8.95
C SER A 72 -4.30 26.97 9.85
N ALA A 73 -5.36 26.35 9.30
CA ALA A 73 -6.28 25.50 10.07
C ALA A 73 -5.89 24.02 10.05
N GLN A 74 -5.31 23.52 8.95
CA GLN A 74 -4.82 22.13 8.88
C GLN A 74 -3.45 21.93 9.54
N ALA A 75 -2.63 22.98 9.66
CA ALA A 75 -1.41 22.91 10.47
C ALA A 75 -1.72 22.64 11.96
N ALA A 76 -2.91 23.06 12.43
CA ALA A 76 -3.41 22.74 13.78
C ALA A 76 -4.12 21.38 13.85
N TYR A 77 -4.57 20.84 12.71
CA TYR A 77 -4.97 19.44 12.57
C TYR A 77 -3.73 18.57 12.34
N ALA A 78 -2.74 18.73 13.23
CA ALA A 78 -1.64 17.81 13.34
C ALA A 78 -2.24 16.40 13.41
N ASP A 79 -1.74 15.53 12.53
CA ASP A 79 -2.16 14.15 12.34
C ASP A 79 -2.65 13.56 13.66
N ALA A 80 -3.97 13.32 13.78
CA ALA A 80 -4.59 12.96 15.05
C ALA A 80 -4.07 11.63 15.60
N PHE A 81 -3.40 10.84 14.76
CA PHE A 81 -2.86 9.53 15.10
C PHE A 81 -1.47 9.31 14.50
N PRO A 82 -0.45 10.06 14.94
CA PRO A 82 0.90 9.96 14.36
C PRO A 82 1.56 8.61 14.63
N ALA A 83 1.05 7.85 15.60
CA ALA A 83 1.49 6.50 15.94
C ALA A 83 0.70 5.40 15.21
N LEU A 84 -0.36 5.74 14.46
CA LEU A 84 -1.12 4.77 13.71
C LEU A 84 -0.37 4.43 12.42
N LEU A 85 0.08 3.18 12.33
CA LEU A 85 0.69 2.68 11.11
C LEU A 85 -0.35 2.66 9.97
N PRO A 86 0.03 3.08 8.76
CA PRO A 86 -0.84 2.96 7.60
C PRO A 86 -1.27 1.50 7.38
N ALA A 87 -2.52 1.28 6.96
CA ALA A 87 -3.02 -0.07 6.69
C ALA A 87 -2.15 -0.83 5.66
N ALA A 88 -1.53 -0.10 4.72
CA ALA A 88 -0.61 -0.65 3.74
C ALA A 88 0.65 -1.26 4.39
N THR A 89 1.21 -0.65 5.44
CA THR A 89 2.41 -1.18 6.10
C THR A 89 2.06 -2.43 6.91
N ALA A 90 0.90 -2.45 7.57
CA ALA A 90 0.42 -3.64 8.27
C ALA A 90 0.24 -4.83 7.31
N ALA A 91 -0.34 -4.61 6.12
CA ALA A 91 -0.49 -5.64 5.10
C ALA A 91 0.87 -6.14 4.55
N ALA A 92 1.84 -5.24 4.36
CA ALA A 92 3.17 -5.62 3.93
C ALA A 92 3.89 -6.50 4.98
N VAL A 93 3.76 -6.17 6.27
CA VAL A 93 4.35 -6.94 7.36
C VAL A 93 3.75 -8.35 7.44
N THR A 94 2.43 -8.49 7.30
CA THR A 94 1.80 -9.82 7.33
C THR A 94 2.20 -10.67 6.13
N GLN A 95 2.32 -10.08 4.94
CA GLN A 95 2.83 -10.77 3.76
C GLN A 95 4.26 -11.26 3.99
N PHE A 96 5.14 -10.38 4.49
CA PHE A 96 6.54 -10.74 4.76
C PHE A 96 6.65 -11.90 5.76
N HIS A 97 5.88 -11.88 6.85
CA HIS A 97 5.85 -13.01 7.79
C HIS A 97 5.40 -14.32 7.12
N GLY A 98 4.40 -14.27 6.24
CA GLY A 98 3.97 -15.42 5.45
C GLY A 98 5.10 -16.01 4.59
N GLU A 99 5.85 -15.15 3.90
CA GLU A 99 6.98 -15.55 3.07
C GLU A 99 8.13 -16.16 3.88
N VAL A 100 8.44 -15.58 5.05
CA VAL A 100 9.48 -16.10 5.95
C VAL A 100 9.08 -17.49 6.48
N HIS A 101 7.83 -17.68 6.90
CA HIS A 101 7.35 -18.98 7.36
C HIS A 101 7.37 -20.04 6.26
N ALA A 102 6.98 -19.68 5.03
CA ALA A 102 7.06 -20.58 3.88
C ALA A 102 8.52 -21.01 3.62
N LYS A 103 9.46 -20.07 3.61
CA LYS A 103 10.89 -20.36 3.42
C LYS A 103 11.46 -21.26 4.51
N LEU A 104 11.14 -20.98 5.78
CA LEU A 104 11.60 -21.80 6.90
C LEU A 104 11.05 -23.23 6.84
N HIS A 105 9.78 -23.38 6.48
CA HIS A 105 9.17 -24.68 6.30
C HIS A 105 9.83 -25.46 5.16
N ASP A 106 10.09 -24.82 4.02
CA ASP A 106 10.78 -25.43 2.89
C ASP A 106 12.20 -25.88 3.23
N LEU A 107 12.95 -25.07 3.97
CA LEU A 107 14.30 -25.45 4.43
C LEU A 107 14.26 -26.63 5.41
N SER A 108 13.31 -26.61 6.35
CA SER A 108 13.13 -27.70 7.32
C SER A 108 12.81 -29.01 6.61
N THR A 109 11.84 -29.01 5.70
CA THR A 109 11.42 -30.20 4.94
C THR A 109 12.50 -30.72 3.99
N ARG A 110 13.29 -29.83 3.37
CA ARG A 110 14.45 -30.24 2.56
C ARG A 110 15.52 -30.89 3.41
N THR A 111 15.85 -30.29 4.55
CA THR A 111 16.88 -30.81 5.46
C THR A 111 16.50 -32.19 6.00
N THR A 112 15.25 -32.40 6.39
CA THR A 112 14.78 -33.73 6.82
C THR A 112 14.79 -34.73 5.68
N SER A 113 14.33 -34.34 4.48
CA SER A 113 14.36 -35.20 3.29
C SER A 113 15.79 -35.62 2.91
N ASP A 114 16.75 -34.70 2.97
CA ASP A 114 18.13 -34.99 2.61
C ASP A 114 18.83 -35.82 3.69
N ALA A 115 18.52 -35.59 4.97
CA ALA A 115 18.96 -36.45 6.07
C ALA A 115 18.41 -37.89 5.90
N GLU A 116 17.14 -38.05 5.53
CA GLU A 116 16.54 -39.37 5.25
C GLU A 116 17.19 -40.05 4.03
N LYS A 117 17.48 -39.31 2.96
CA LYS A 117 18.19 -39.85 1.78
C LYS A 117 19.61 -40.28 2.14
N ALA A 118 20.35 -39.46 2.88
CA ALA A 118 21.69 -39.80 3.35
C ALA A 118 21.66 -41.04 4.26
N GLN A 119 20.68 -41.14 5.15
CA GLN A 119 20.50 -42.31 6.01
C GLN A 119 20.19 -43.57 5.19
N LYS A 120 19.35 -43.48 4.16
CA LYS A 120 19.06 -44.59 3.25
C LYS A 120 20.31 -45.02 2.48
N ALA A 121 21.06 -44.08 1.91
CA ALA A 121 22.30 -44.37 1.19
C ALA A 121 23.37 -45.03 2.09
N LEU A 122 23.52 -44.56 3.34
CA LEU A 122 24.42 -45.17 4.32
C LEU A 122 23.96 -46.58 4.73
N ALA A 123 22.65 -46.83 4.77
CA ALA A 123 22.10 -48.14 5.07
C ALA A 123 22.30 -49.13 3.91
N GLU A 124 22.13 -48.69 2.66
CA GLU A 124 22.39 -49.50 1.46
C GLU A 124 23.85 -49.96 1.35
N LEU A 125 24.79 -49.13 1.80
CA LEU A 125 26.22 -49.46 1.83
C LEU A 125 26.64 -50.23 3.10
N GLU A 126 25.70 -50.52 4.01
CA GLU A 126 25.94 -51.14 5.32
C GLU A 126 27.01 -50.43 6.17
N LEU A 127 27.43 -49.21 5.81
CA LEU A 127 28.63 -48.53 6.33
C LEU A 127 28.71 -48.42 7.85
N PRO A 128 27.65 -48.06 8.60
CA PRO A 128 27.77 -48.01 10.05
C PRO A 128 27.94 -49.39 10.69
N GLN A 129 27.48 -50.46 10.04
CA GLN A 129 27.61 -51.84 10.54
C GLN A 129 28.94 -52.45 10.08
N ALA A 130 29.35 -52.18 8.84
CA ALA A 130 30.60 -52.64 8.25
C ALA A 130 31.82 -52.05 8.99
N LEU A 131 31.81 -50.75 9.30
CA LEU A 131 32.89 -50.12 10.06
C LEU A 131 32.99 -50.68 11.50
N GLU A 132 31.86 -50.85 12.20
CA GLU A 132 31.85 -51.43 13.55
C GLU A 132 32.27 -52.91 13.55
N ALA A 133 31.95 -53.68 12.50
CA ALA A 133 32.36 -55.08 12.35
C ALA A 133 33.86 -55.26 12.05
N CYS A 134 34.48 -54.29 11.37
CA CYS A 134 35.92 -54.29 11.14
C CYS A 134 36.74 -54.00 12.42
N GLU A 135 36.19 -53.23 13.37
CA GLU A 135 36.88 -52.87 14.61
C GLU A 135 36.65 -53.87 15.76
N ALA A 136 35.51 -54.59 15.77
CA ALA A 136 35.15 -55.50 16.85
C ALA A 136 35.35 -56.97 16.47
N ASP A 137 36.45 -57.58 16.93
CA ASP A 137 36.67 -59.03 16.86
C ASP A 137 35.47 -59.80 17.48
N LYS A 138 34.66 -60.42 16.61
CA LYS A 138 33.59 -61.41 16.88
C LYS A 138 32.45 -60.97 17.84
N ARG A 139 32.31 -59.69 18.17
CA ARG A 139 31.24 -59.19 19.06
C ARG A 139 30.19 -58.41 18.26
N LEU A 140 28.95 -58.43 18.75
CA LEU A 140 27.85 -57.67 18.15
C LEU A 140 28.18 -56.15 18.15
N PRO A 141 27.91 -55.42 17.05
CA PRO A 141 28.13 -53.98 16.94
C PRO A 141 27.48 -53.19 18.08
N ALA A 142 28.20 -52.22 18.63
CA ALA A 142 27.79 -51.46 19.82
C ALA A 142 26.48 -50.69 19.61
N ARG A 143 26.20 -50.25 18.37
CA ARG A 143 24.93 -49.59 18.03
C ARG A 143 23.72 -50.53 18.13
N LEU A 144 23.85 -51.78 17.70
CA LEU A 144 22.78 -52.77 17.82
C LEU A 144 22.53 -53.11 19.29
N VAL A 145 23.59 -53.26 20.09
CA VAL A 145 23.46 -53.47 21.54
C VAL A 145 22.72 -52.31 22.20
N ARG A 146 23.04 -51.05 21.84
CA ARG A 146 22.33 -49.87 22.35
C ARG A 146 20.89 -49.78 21.86
N ALA A 147 20.62 -50.10 20.60
CA ALA A 147 19.27 -50.12 20.04
C ALA A 147 18.39 -51.19 20.70
N ILE A 148 18.94 -52.38 20.93
CA ILE A 148 18.29 -53.48 21.65
C ILE A 148 18.06 -53.12 23.12
N ALA A 149 19.00 -52.41 23.77
CA ALA A 149 18.82 -51.93 25.13
C ALA A 149 17.78 -50.79 25.23
N LYS A 150 17.61 -49.99 24.18
CA LYS A 150 16.65 -48.87 24.13
C LYS A 150 15.23 -49.31 23.71
N ALA A 151 15.11 -50.40 22.94
CA ALA A 151 13.84 -50.99 22.53
C ALA A 151 12.89 -51.35 23.70
N PRO A 152 13.34 -51.96 24.83
CA PRO A 152 12.46 -52.24 25.97
C PRO A 152 12.05 -50.97 26.74
N ALA A 153 12.88 -49.92 26.74
CA ALA A 153 12.57 -48.65 27.40
C ALA A 153 11.50 -47.82 26.67
N THR A 154 11.25 -48.12 25.39
CA THR A 154 10.27 -47.39 24.55
C THR A 154 8.94 -48.16 24.40
N GLY A 155 8.76 -49.25 25.16
CA GLY A 155 7.60 -50.14 25.04
C GLY A 155 7.79 -51.16 23.93
N GLY A 156 8.37 -52.33 24.25
CA GLY A 156 8.62 -53.39 23.27
C GLY A 156 7.32 -53.94 22.67
N ARG A 157 7.30 -54.14 21.35
CA ARG A 157 6.42 -54.96 20.46
C ARG A 157 4.90 -55.09 20.68
N GLU A 158 4.34 -54.57 21.77
CA GLU A 158 2.91 -54.61 22.12
C GLU A 158 2.25 -53.23 21.98
N ALA A 159 3.04 -52.18 21.74
CA ALA A 159 2.56 -50.82 21.49
C ALA A 159 2.44 -50.54 19.98
N THR A 160 1.44 -51.15 19.34
CA THR A 160 0.57 -50.59 18.27
C THR A 160 -0.30 -51.73 17.72
N PRO A 161 -1.62 -51.55 17.44
CA PRO A 161 -2.26 -50.29 17.04
C PRO A 161 -3.61 -49.99 17.74
N ARG A 162 -3.78 -48.78 18.30
CA ARG A 162 -5.12 -48.22 18.59
C ARG A 162 -5.41 -46.82 18.03
N ASP A 163 -4.46 -46.16 17.39
CA ASP A 163 -4.64 -44.77 16.91
C ASP A 163 -4.65 -44.60 15.39
N THR A 164 -5.14 -45.60 14.64
CA THR A 164 -5.41 -45.44 13.19
C THR A 164 -6.79 -44.85 12.89
N SER A 165 -7.53 -44.35 13.87
CA SER A 165 -8.83 -43.71 13.65
C SER A 165 -8.85 -42.26 14.12
N ARG A 166 -8.16 -41.36 13.40
CA ARG A 166 -8.67 -40.01 13.20
C ARG A 166 -7.89 -39.27 12.11
N THR A 167 -8.64 -38.98 11.05
CA THR A 167 -8.48 -37.84 10.15
C THR A 167 -7.29 -37.84 9.18
N CYS A 168 -7.60 -38.24 7.94
CA CYS A 168 -7.01 -37.64 6.74
C CYS A 168 -7.26 -36.12 6.76
N PRO A 169 -6.37 -35.35 6.11
CA PRO A 169 -6.85 -34.69 4.91
C PRO A 169 -5.97 -35.00 3.68
N ARG A 170 -6.66 -35.07 2.54
CA ARG A 170 -6.11 -34.97 1.19
C ARG A 170 -4.99 -33.92 1.13
N HIS A 171 -3.81 -34.29 0.59
CA HIS A 171 -3.10 -33.43 -0.35
C HIS A 171 -2.04 -34.22 -1.15
N VAL A 172 -2.34 -34.33 -2.46
CA VAL A 172 -1.45 -34.13 -3.62
C VAL A 172 -0.06 -34.81 -3.63
N ARG A 173 0.09 -35.76 -4.56
CA ARG A 173 1.38 -36.26 -5.09
C ARG A 173 2.23 -35.11 -5.66
N PRO A 174 3.56 -35.12 -5.46
CA PRO A 174 4.49 -34.63 -6.45
C PRO A 174 5.18 -35.81 -7.15
N GLN A 175 5.20 -35.76 -8.49
CA GLN A 175 6.04 -36.62 -9.31
C GLN A 175 7.51 -36.30 -9.09
N ALA A 176 8.33 -37.34 -9.16
CA ALA A 176 9.76 -37.24 -9.26
C ALA A 176 10.18 -36.54 -10.55
N GLN A 177 11.05 -35.53 -10.44
CA GLN A 177 12.08 -35.27 -11.43
C GLN A 177 13.40 -35.01 -10.70
N ALA A 178 14.38 -35.84 -11.01
CA ALA A 178 15.78 -35.67 -10.68
C ALA A 178 16.38 -34.61 -11.58
N THR A 179 17.30 -33.78 -11.06
CA THR A 179 18.65 -33.53 -11.62
C THR A 179 19.40 -32.47 -10.79
N GLY A 180 20.64 -32.79 -10.40
CA GLY A 180 21.78 -31.87 -10.27
C GLY A 180 21.68 -30.68 -9.30
N GLY A 181 21.87 -30.90 -8.00
CA GLY A 181 21.78 -29.85 -6.96
C GLY A 181 23.10 -29.21 -6.49
N VAL A 182 24.25 -29.51 -7.10
CA VAL A 182 25.54 -28.99 -6.62
C VAL A 182 25.87 -27.60 -7.20
N GLY A 183 25.21 -27.19 -8.30
CA GLY A 183 25.42 -25.87 -8.92
C GLY A 183 24.57 -24.72 -8.32
N VAL A 184 23.51 -25.03 -7.57
CA VAL A 184 22.52 -24.01 -7.13
C VAL A 184 22.99 -23.24 -5.89
N LEU A 185 23.91 -23.79 -5.10
CA LEU A 185 24.46 -23.09 -3.92
C LEU A 185 25.31 -21.88 -4.32
N GLU A 186 26.04 -21.96 -5.44
CA GLU A 186 26.88 -20.87 -5.95
C GLU A 186 26.03 -19.75 -6.58
N GLU A 187 24.93 -20.11 -7.27
CA GLU A 187 23.94 -19.14 -7.75
C GLU A 187 23.16 -18.46 -6.61
N LEU A 188 22.83 -19.17 -5.53
CA LEU A 188 22.15 -18.60 -4.36
C LEU A 188 23.06 -17.64 -3.57
N LEU A 189 24.35 -17.98 -3.41
CA LEU A 189 25.32 -17.06 -2.81
C LEU A 189 25.55 -15.82 -3.69
N SER A 190 25.58 -15.99 -5.02
CA SER A 190 25.66 -14.86 -5.95
C SER A 190 24.41 -13.96 -5.87
N ALA A 191 23.21 -14.52 -5.85
CA ALA A 191 21.95 -13.77 -5.75
C ALA A 191 21.81 -13.00 -4.43
N CYS A 192 22.26 -13.57 -3.31
CA CYS A 192 22.26 -12.88 -2.02
C CYS A 192 23.19 -11.65 -2.03
N THR A 193 24.36 -11.74 -2.65
CA THR A 193 25.27 -10.57 -2.77
C THR A 193 24.75 -9.50 -3.75
N ALA A 194 23.90 -9.86 -4.71
CA ALA A 194 23.27 -8.90 -5.62
C ALA A 194 22.17 -8.08 -4.90
N LEU A 195 21.37 -8.73 -4.05
CA LEU A 195 20.32 -8.06 -3.26
C LEU A 195 20.91 -7.09 -2.22
N GLU A 196 22.06 -7.42 -1.62
CA GLU A 196 22.76 -6.50 -0.71
C GLU A 196 23.25 -5.23 -1.43
N LYS A 197 23.69 -5.35 -2.69
CA LYS A 197 24.09 -4.19 -3.50
C LYS A 197 22.91 -3.31 -3.90
N GLU A 198 21.77 -3.91 -4.25
CA GLU A 198 20.56 -3.12 -4.56
C GLU A 198 20.02 -2.40 -3.33
N ALA A 199 20.00 -3.05 -2.15
CA ALA A 199 19.63 -2.41 -0.90
C ALA A 199 20.54 -1.22 -0.56
N HIS A 200 21.85 -1.34 -0.81
CA HIS A 200 22.79 -0.26 -0.59
C HIS A 200 22.63 0.88 -1.60
N CYS A 201 22.32 0.57 -2.87
CA CYS A 201 22.01 1.56 -3.90
C CYS A 201 20.70 2.31 -3.61
N VAL A 202 19.67 1.66 -3.07
CA VAL A 202 18.41 2.31 -2.67
C VAL A 202 18.64 3.26 -1.49
N ALA A 203 19.41 2.85 -0.49
CA ALA A 203 19.78 3.70 0.65
C ALA A 203 20.58 4.95 0.20
N GLN A 204 21.55 4.80 -0.72
CA GLN A 204 22.29 5.94 -1.27
C GLN A 204 21.43 6.88 -2.14
N ARG A 205 20.39 6.34 -2.80
CA ARG A 205 19.46 7.14 -3.61
C ARG A 205 18.56 8.01 -2.74
N GLU A 206 18.16 7.54 -1.57
CA GLU A 206 17.37 8.35 -0.62
C GLU A 206 18.19 9.51 -0.05
N GLU A 207 19.46 9.29 0.30
CA GLU A 207 20.36 10.36 0.77
C GLU A 207 20.64 11.40 -0.32
N THR A 208 20.84 10.98 -1.57
CA THR A 208 21.08 11.91 -2.69
C THR A 208 19.83 12.64 -3.17
N CYS A 209 18.64 12.03 -3.09
CA CYS A 209 17.37 12.70 -3.36
C CYS A 209 17.04 13.76 -2.31
N HIS A 210 17.35 13.53 -1.02
CA HIS A 210 17.20 14.55 0.01
C HIS A 210 18.12 15.76 -0.20
N VAL A 211 19.35 15.55 -0.67
CA VAL A 211 20.29 16.64 -0.97
C VAL A 211 19.89 17.44 -2.22
N TYR A 212 19.29 16.81 -3.24
CA TYR A 212 18.82 17.52 -4.44
C TYR A 212 17.51 18.28 -4.24
N CYS A 213 16.58 17.76 -3.42
CA CYS A 213 15.35 18.49 -3.06
C CYS A 213 15.63 19.75 -2.24
N ALA A 214 16.63 19.72 -1.33
CA ALA A 214 17.00 20.90 -0.55
C ALA A 214 17.61 22.03 -1.41
N ARG A 215 18.18 21.72 -2.58
CA ARG A 215 18.85 22.70 -3.45
C ARG A 215 17.94 23.37 -4.49
N CYS A 216 16.72 22.87 -4.70
CA CYS A 216 15.77 23.45 -5.68
C CYS A 216 14.89 24.57 -5.10
N VAL A 217 15.00 24.87 -3.80
CA VAL A 217 14.18 25.90 -3.13
C VAL A 217 14.82 27.31 -3.21
N ASP A 218 16.10 27.42 -3.59
CA ASP A 218 16.84 28.69 -3.69
C ASP A 218 17.09 29.15 -5.15
N VAL A 219 16.04 29.17 -5.98
CA VAL A 219 16.11 29.86 -7.28
C VAL A 219 15.41 31.22 -7.14
N PRO A 220 16.15 32.35 -7.02
CA PRO A 220 15.52 33.66 -6.98
C PRO A 220 14.86 33.98 -8.33
N PRO A 221 13.67 34.60 -8.33
CA PRO A 221 13.01 35.00 -9.57
C PRO A 221 13.87 36.05 -10.29
N ARG A 222 14.21 35.79 -11.55
CA ARG A 222 14.84 36.77 -12.43
C ARG A 222 13.88 37.95 -12.61
N ALA A 223 14.38 39.15 -12.32
CA ALA A 223 13.75 40.43 -12.62
C ALA A 223 13.67 40.70 -14.13
#